data_AF-A0A9D4WJN4-F1
#
_entry.id   AF-A0A9D4WJN4-F1
#
_cell.length_a   1.000
_cell.length_b   1.000
_cell.length_c   1.000
_cell.angle_alpha   90.00
_cell.angle_beta   90.00
_cell.angle_gamma   90.00
#
_symmetry.space_group_name_H-M   'P 1'
#
loop_
_entity.id
_entity.type
_entity.pdbx_description
1 polymer ?
#
loop_
_entity_poly.entity_id
_entity_poly.type
_entity_poly.pdbx_seq_one_letter_code
_entity_poly.pdbx_strand_id
1 'polypeptide(L)'
;VGAQLNPILQNIDHRWFCQRSFIVHTEIAEFFFVDTTPFVGKYFLKPKDHKYDWRGVLPRKKYLSNHLKDLETALRDSTAKWKIVVGHHPVRSIGYHGDTKELLTHLLPILEANNVDMYMTGHDHC
;
A
#
# COMPACT_ATOMS: atom_id res chain seq x y z
N VAL A 1 13.13 11.54 10.81
CA VAL A 1 12.18 10.46 10.44
C VAL A 1 12.16 10.37 8.92
N GLY A 2 13.08 9.59 8.35
CA GLY A 2 13.23 9.40 6.90
C GLY A 2 13.60 7.95 6.57
N ALA A 3 13.47 7.03 7.53
CA ALA A 3 14.08 5.71 7.46
C ALA A 3 13.50 4.82 6.36
N GLN A 4 12.21 4.95 6.03
CA GLN A 4 11.56 4.00 5.13
C GLN A 4 12.00 4.11 3.66
N LEU A 5 12.53 5.27 3.25
CA LEU A 5 12.96 5.56 1.88
C LEU A 5 14.35 6.20 1.83
N ASN A 6 15.15 6.02 2.88
CA ASN A 6 16.47 6.65 2.90
C ASN A 6 17.39 5.93 1.89
N PRO A 7 17.89 6.62 0.84
CA PRO A 7 18.80 5.99 -0.12
C PRO A 7 20.09 5.48 0.54
N ILE A 8 20.44 5.98 1.74
CA ILE A 8 21.58 5.48 2.52
C ILE A 8 21.42 3.98 2.86
N LEU A 9 20.19 3.45 2.99
CA LEU A 9 20.00 2.03 3.26
C LEU A 9 20.51 1.15 2.12
N GLN A 10 20.38 1.59 0.86
CA GLN A 10 20.94 0.87 -0.29
C GLN A 10 22.47 0.88 -0.32
N ASN A 11 23.09 1.89 0.28
CA ASN A 11 24.55 1.93 0.44
C ASN A 11 25.05 0.96 1.53
N ILE A 12 24.17 0.57 2.47
CA ILE A 12 24.49 -0.43 3.49
C ILE A 12 24.34 -1.84 2.90
N ASP A 13 23.25 -2.09 2.18
CA ASP A 13 23.01 -3.36 1.48
C ASP A 13 22.12 -3.13 0.26
N HIS A 14 22.59 -3.55 -0.91
CA HIS A 14 21.88 -3.39 -2.19
C HIS A 14 20.53 -4.12 -2.25
N ARG A 15 20.30 -5.08 -1.34
CA ARG A 15 19.01 -5.77 -1.20
C ARG A 15 17.92 -4.89 -0.58
N TRP A 16 18.27 -3.74 0.00
CA TRP A 16 17.27 -2.78 0.50
C TRP A 16 16.52 -2.11 -0.66
N PHE A 17 15.41 -2.73 -1.06
CA PHE A 17 14.52 -2.18 -2.06
C PHE A 17 13.45 -1.29 -1.41
N CYS A 18 13.69 0.03 -1.39
CA CYS A 18 12.83 1.01 -0.72
C CYS A 18 11.97 1.79 -1.72
N GLN A 19 11.02 1.13 -2.38
CA GLN A 19 9.98 1.79 -3.17
C GLN A 19 8.65 1.84 -2.40
N ARG A 20 7.82 2.84 -2.69
CA ARG A 20 6.48 2.98 -2.08
C ARG A 20 5.47 1.97 -2.64
N SER A 21 5.66 1.60 -3.89
CA SER A 21 4.91 0.56 -4.59
C SER A 21 5.81 -0.04 -5.66
N PHE A 22 5.63 -1.33 -5.90
CA PHE A 22 6.31 -2.07 -6.96
C PHE A 22 5.53 -3.36 -7.23
N ILE A 23 5.83 -3.97 -8.36
CA ILE A 23 5.24 -5.24 -8.77
C ILE A 23 6.35 -6.27 -8.91
N VAL A 24 6.13 -7.45 -8.35
CA VAL A 24 7.00 -8.61 -8.59
C VAL A 24 6.27 -9.55 -9.53
N HIS A 25 6.72 -9.58 -10.77
CA HIS A 25 6.22 -10.51 -11.77
C HIS A 25 6.88 -11.88 -11.58
N THR A 26 6.06 -12.89 -11.31
CA THR A 26 6.46 -14.29 -11.44
C THR A 26 5.55 -14.95 -12.47
N GLU A 27 6.01 -16.04 -13.08
CA GLU A 27 5.20 -16.75 -14.09
C GLU A 27 3.87 -17.28 -13.53
N ILE A 28 3.74 -17.41 -12.21
CA ILE A 28 2.60 -18.04 -11.54
C ILE A 28 1.80 -17.04 -10.69
N ALA A 29 2.48 -16.14 -10.00
CA ALA A 29 1.89 -15.19 -9.06
C ALA A 29 2.47 -13.78 -9.25
N GLU A 30 1.62 -12.77 -9.09
CA GLU A 30 2.04 -11.38 -9.08
C GLU A 30 1.73 -10.73 -7.74
N PHE A 31 2.72 -10.01 -7.22
CA PHE A 31 2.61 -9.29 -5.96
C PHE A 31 2.54 -7.79 -6.24
N PHE A 32 1.51 -7.13 -5.73
CA PHE A 32 1.26 -5.70 -5.90
C PHE A 32 1.40 -5.01 -4.55
N PHE A 33 2.48 -4.27 -4.36
CA PHE A 33 2.74 -3.57 -3.10
C PHE A 33 2.10 -2.18 -3.10
N VAL A 34 1.27 -1.90 -2.11
CA VAL A 34 0.48 -0.66 -1.99
C VAL A 34 0.82 0.06 -0.70
N ASP A 35 1.39 1.28 -0.81
CA ASP A 35 1.52 2.18 0.35
C ASP A 35 0.13 2.64 0.82
N THR A 36 -0.38 2.01 1.87
CA THR A 36 -1.66 2.35 2.48
C THR A 36 -1.58 3.53 3.46
N THR A 37 -0.38 4.01 3.79
CA THR A 37 -0.18 5.09 4.78
C THR A 37 -0.85 6.40 4.37
N PRO A 38 -0.74 6.86 3.10
CA PRO A 38 -1.41 8.06 2.63
C PRO A 38 -2.94 7.99 2.64
N PHE A 39 -3.55 6.81 2.72
CA PHE A 39 -5.00 6.65 2.75
C PHE A 39 -5.59 7.05 4.09
N VAL A 40 -4.84 6.85 5.18
CA VAL A 40 -5.34 7.04 6.54
C VAL A 40 -5.43 8.53 6.88
N GLY A 41 -6.66 9.06 6.97
CA GLY A 41 -6.93 10.49 7.18
C GLY A 41 -6.42 11.02 8.51
N LYS A 42 -6.48 10.21 9.57
CA LYS A 42 -6.00 10.59 10.91
C LYS A 42 -4.53 11.03 10.92
N TYR A 43 -3.69 10.46 10.05
CA TYR A 43 -2.26 10.82 10.00
C TYR A 43 -1.98 12.21 9.44
N PHE A 44 -2.94 12.80 8.71
CA PHE A 44 -2.83 14.17 8.20
C PHE A 44 -3.58 15.16 9.10
N LEU A 45 -4.78 14.79 9.56
CA LEU A 45 -5.67 15.70 10.26
C LEU A 45 -5.40 15.78 11.76
N LYS A 46 -4.98 14.68 12.38
CA LYS A 46 -4.77 14.55 13.83
C LYS A 46 -3.61 13.59 14.12
N PRO A 47 -2.36 13.93 13.70
CA PRO A 47 -1.24 12.99 13.74
C PRO A 47 -0.84 12.53 15.15
N LYS A 48 -1.17 13.27 16.21
CA LYS A 48 -0.64 13.03 17.56
C LYS A 48 0.89 12.88 17.50
N ASP A 49 1.43 11.74 17.91
CA ASP A 49 2.87 11.45 17.92
C ASP A 49 3.40 10.93 16.57
N HIS A 50 2.51 10.67 15.60
CA HIS A 50 2.93 10.20 14.30
C HIS A 50 3.62 11.31 13.50
N LYS A 51 4.87 11.07 13.09
CA LYS A 51 5.66 11.98 12.25
C LYS A 51 6.01 11.28 10.95
N TYR A 52 5.49 11.80 9.84
CA TYR A 52 5.73 11.26 8.50
C TYR A 52 6.32 12.33 7.57
N ASP A 53 7.11 11.89 6.59
CA ASP A 53 7.57 12.74 5.49
C ASP A 53 6.58 12.66 4.32
N TRP A 54 5.84 13.76 4.12
CA TRP A 54 4.80 13.87 3.10
C TRP A 54 5.27 14.50 1.78
N ARG A 55 6.55 14.88 1.65
CA ARG A 55 7.03 15.63 0.46
C ARG A 55 6.80 14.90 -0.86
N GLY A 56 6.79 13.56 -0.86
CA GLY A 56 6.50 12.73 -2.04
C GLY A 56 5.04 12.29 -2.18
N VAL A 57 4.15 12.72 -1.29
CA VAL A 57 2.73 12.31 -1.24
C VAL A 57 1.81 13.50 -1.55
N LEU A 58 2.31 14.74 -1.46
CA LEU A 58 1.52 15.93 -1.73
C LEU A 58 1.56 16.31 -3.23
N PRO A 59 0.43 16.75 -3.83
CA PRO A 59 -0.91 16.87 -3.25
C PRO A 59 -1.60 15.51 -3.04
N ARG A 60 -2.05 15.24 -1.79
CA ARG A 60 -2.53 13.93 -1.34
C ARG A 60 -3.63 13.34 -2.22
N LYS A 61 -4.63 14.14 -2.59
CA LYS A 61 -5.75 13.67 -3.43
C LYS A 61 -5.27 13.19 -4.80
N LYS A 62 -4.34 13.92 -5.42
CA LYS A 62 -3.75 13.54 -6.71
C LYS A 62 -2.90 12.29 -6.57
N TYR A 63 -2.08 12.20 -5.51
CA TYR A 63 -1.29 11.02 -5.22
C TYR A 63 -2.16 9.77 -5.07
N LEU A 64 -3.20 9.81 -4.22
CA LEU A 64 -4.10 8.67 -4.01
C LEU A 64 -4.82 8.25 -5.30
N SER A 65 -5.31 9.22 -6.07
CA SER A 65 -5.99 8.92 -7.34
C SER A 65 -5.07 8.26 -8.36
N ASN A 66 -3.83 8.73 -8.47
CA ASN A 66 -2.85 8.12 -9.37
C ASN A 66 -2.45 6.73 -8.87
N HIS A 67 -2.19 6.59 -7.58
CA HIS A 67 -1.77 5.34 -6.97
C HIS A 67 -2.79 4.21 -7.14
N LEU A 68 -4.09 4.53 -6.98
CA LEU A 68 -5.17 3.56 -7.24
C LEU A 68 -5.30 3.23 -8.73
N LYS A 69 -5.15 4.24 -9.61
CA LYS A 69 -5.18 4.03 -11.06
C LYS A 69 -4.05 3.12 -11.52
N ASP A 70 -2.84 3.35 -11.02
CA ASP A 70 -1.65 2.56 -11.37
C ASP A 70 -1.83 1.11 -10.89
N LEU A 71 -2.37 0.90 -9.69
CA LEU A 71 -2.73 -0.42 -9.18
C LEU A 71 -3.79 -1.11 -10.07
N GLU A 72 -4.87 -0.41 -10.39
CA GLU A 72 -5.96 -0.97 -11.20
C GLU A 72 -5.48 -1.33 -12.61
N THR A 73 -4.67 -0.48 -13.25
CA THR A 73 -4.04 -0.79 -14.53
C THR A 73 -3.16 -2.04 -14.43
N ALA A 74 -2.28 -2.10 -13.43
CA ALA A 74 -1.41 -3.25 -13.24
C ALA A 74 -2.19 -4.56 -13.00
N LEU A 75 -3.27 -4.51 -12.21
CA LEU A 75 -4.12 -5.67 -11.95
C LEU A 75 -4.86 -6.14 -13.21
N ARG A 76 -5.31 -5.21 -14.06
CA ARG A 76 -5.99 -5.54 -15.32
C ARG A 76 -5.05 -6.12 -16.37
N ASP A 77 -3.82 -5.63 -16.41
CA ASP A 77 -2.80 -6.09 -17.37
C ASP A 77 -2.19 -7.43 -16.96
N SER A 78 -2.31 -7.80 -15.68
CA SER A 78 -1.83 -9.05 -15.12
C SER A 78 -2.57 -10.27 -15.66
N THR A 79 -1.82 -11.19 -16.27
CA THR A 79 -2.27 -12.54 -16.67
C THR A 79 -1.86 -13.63 -15.68
N ALA A 80 -1.29 -13.26 -14.54
CA ALA A 80 -0.83 -14.23 -13.54
C ALA A 80 -1.99 -15.03 -12.95
N LYS A 81 -1.71 -16.28 -12.58
CA LYS A 81 -2.72 -17.18 -11.98
C LYS A 81 -3.16 -16.69 -10.60
N TRP A 82 -2.22 -16.12 -9.83
CA TRP A 82 -2.50 -15.56 -8.51
C TRP A 82 -2.15 -14.08 -8.48
N LYS A 83 -3.09 -13.24 -8.04
CA LYS A 83 -2.89 -11.81 -7.80
C LYS A 83 -2.95 -11.56 -6.31
N ILE A 84 -1.82 -11.13 -5.74
CA ILE A 84 -1.67 -10.92 -4.30
C ILE A 84 -1.36 -9.44 -4.07
N VAL A 85 -2.25 -8.74 -3.38
CA VAL A 85 -2.04 -7.34 -3.02
C VAL A 85 -1.53 -7.26 -1.59
N VAL A 86 -0.47 -6.48 -1.35
CA VAL A 86 0.16 -6.33 -0.04
C VAL A 86 0.10 -4.87 0.39
N GLY A 87 -0.40 -4.61 1.60
CA GLY A 87 -0.42 -3.28 2.20
C GLY A 87 -0.12 -3.34 3.70
N HIS A 88 0.13 -2.18 4.34
CA HIS A 88 0.37 -2.16 5.79
C HIS A 88 -0.92 -2.28 6.61
N HIS A 89 -1.94 -1.47 6.30
CA HIS A 89 -3.18 -1.33 7.06
C HIS A 89 -4.29 -2.27 6.57
N PRO A 90 -5.12 -2.85 7.46
CA PRO A 90 -6.16 -3.79 7.09
C PRO A 90 -7.34 -3.12 6.42
N VAL A 91 -7.90 -3.78 5.40
CA VAL A 91 -9.23 -3.44 4.86
C VAL A 91 -10.31 -3.81 5.87
N ARG A 92 -10.26 -5.04 6.39
CA ARG A 92 -11.10 -5.56 7.47
C ARG A 92 -10.23 -6.13 8.58
N SER A 93 -10.55 -5.86 9.84
CA SER A 93 -9.89 -6.49 10.98
C SER A 93 -10.76 -6.51 12.23
N ILE A 94 -10.63 -7.58 13.01
CA ILE A 94 -11.19 -7.71 14.36
C ILE A 94 -10.16 -7.36 15.45
N GLY A 95 -8.95 -6.93 15.05
CA GLY A 95 -7.87 -6.54 15.94
C GLY A 95 -8.09 -5.16 16.58
N TYR A 96 -7.08 -4.70 17.33
CA TYR A 96 -7.16 -3.45 18.09
C TYR A 96 -7.43 -2.22 17.22
N HIS A 97 -6.85 -2.15 16.02
CA HIS A 97 -7.02 -1.00 15.13
C HIS A 97 -8.31 -1.07 14.30
N GLY A 98 -8.85 -2.27 14.08
CA GLY A 98 -10.08 -2.52 13.33
C GLY A 98 -9.98 -2.14 11.85
N ASP A 99 -11.14 -1.99 11.22
CA ASP A 99 -11.23 -1.65 9.79
C ASP A 99 -10.63 -0.28 9.45
N THR A 100 -9.88 -0.21 8.35
CA THR A 100 -9.47 1.08 7.75
C THR A 100 -10.54 1.56 6.79
N LYS A 101 -11.40 2.49 7.25
CA LYS A 101 -12.56 2.99 6.49
C LYS A 101 -12.21 3.51 5.09
N GLU A 102 -11.10 4.23 4.97
CA GLU A 102 -10.66 4.76 3.67
C GLU A 102 -10.32 3.64 2.67
N LEU A 103 -9.79 2.51 3.15
CA LEU A 103 -9.50 1.35 2.28
C LEU A 103 -10.78 0.60 1.89
N LEU A 104 -11.78 0.53 2.77
CA LEU A 104 -13.10 0.00 2.42
C LEU A 104 -13.75 0.79 1.29
N THR A 105 -13.60 2.12 1.29
CA THR A 105 -14.19 2.98 0.27
C THR A 105 -13.40 2.98 -1.04
N HIS A 106 -12.07 2.94 -0.97
CA HIS A 106 -11.23 3.22 -2.14
C HIS A 106 -10.49 2.01 -2.70
N LEU A 107 -10.02 1.10 -1.85
CA LEU A 107 -9.19 -0.02 -2.26
C LEU A 107 -10.02 -1.29 -2.49
N LEU A 108 -10.90 -1.64 -1.54
CA LEU A 108 -11.70 -2.87 -1.60
C LEU A 108 -12.47 -3.03 -2.93
N PRO A 109 -13.14 -2.00 -3.49
CA PRO A 109 -13.83 -2.15 -4.77
C PRO A 109 -12.90 -2.52 -5.93
N ILE A 110 -11.65 -2.03 -5.92
CA ILE A 110 -10.65 -2.36 -6.95
C ILE A 110 -10.20 -3.82 -6.79
N LEU A 111 -9.98 -4.27 -5.55
CA LEU A 111 -9.58 -5.66 -5.28
C LEU A 111 -10.64 -6.64 -5.76
N GLU A 112 -11.91 -6.37 -5.43
CA GLU A 112 -13.04 -7.20 -5.80
C GLU A 112 -13.27 -7.20 -7.32
N ALA A 113 -13.26 -6.01 -7.96
CA ALA A 113 -13.50 -5.88 -9.40
C ALA A 113 -12.42 -6.54 -10.26
N ASN A 114 -11.21 -6.73 -9.73
CA ASN A 114 -10.07 -7.32 -10.43
C ASN A 114 -9.75 -8.75 -9.97
N ASN A 115 -10.66 -9.39 -9.23
CA ASN A 115 -10.53 -10.77 -8.75
C ASN A 115 -9.20 -11.04 -8.04
N VAL A 116 -8.77 -10.13 -7.18
CA VAL A 116 -7.58 -10.34 -6.34
C VAL A 116 -7.80 -11.53 -5.41
N ASP A 117 -6.87 -12.49 -5.43
CA ASP A 117 -7.00 -13.74 -4.67
C ASP A 117 -6.71 -13.55 -3.17
N MET A 118 -5.78 -12.65 -2.85
CA MET A 118 -5.36 -12.41 -1.47
C MET A 118 -4.97 -10.96 -1.23
N TYR A 119 -5.45 -10.40 -0.13
CA TYR A 119 -4.94 -9.16 0.44
C TYR A 119 -4.15 -9.46 1.72
N MET A 120 -2.85 -9.18 1.70
CA MET A 120 -1.96 -9.36 2.85
C MET A 120 -1.76 -8.02 3.57
N THR A 121 -1.93 -8.03 4.89
CA THR A 121 -1.83 -6.84 5.74
C THR A 121 -1.23 -7.13 7.11
N GLY A 122 -0.72 -6.08 7.76
CA GLY A 122 -0.28 -6.11 9.15
C GLY A 122 -1.05 -5.10 9.98
N HIS A 123 -0.31 -4.20 10.63
CA HIS A 123 -0.79 -3.12 11.50
C HIS A 123 -1.33 -3.56 12.88
N ASP A 124 -2.20 -4.57 12.95
CA ASP A 124 -2.84 -4.96 14.22
C ASP A 124 -1.91 -5.62 15.25
N HIS A 125 -0.75 -6.11 14.82
CA HIS A 125 0.24 -6.79 15.68
C HIS A 125 -0.36 -7.95 16.50
N CYS A 126 -1.20 -8.76 15.86
CA CYS A 126 -1.80 -9.97 16.42
C CYS A 126 -1.02 -11.23 16.05
#